data_AF-A0A522N842-F1
#
_entry.id   AF-A0A522N842-F1
#
_cell.length_a   1.000
_cell.length_b   1.000
_cell.length_c   1.000
_cell.angle_alpha   90.00
_cell.angle_beta   90.00
_cell.angle_gamma   90.00
#
_symmetry.space_group_name_H-M   'P 1'
#
loop_
_entity.id
_entity.type
_entity.pdbx_description
1 polymer ?
#
loop_
_entity_poly.entity_id
_entity_poly.type
_entity_poly.pdbx_seq_one_letter_code
_entity_poly.pdbx_strand_id
1 'polypeptide(L)'
;MGWGRMFRIARSVVGEDAEAEDVLQESYLRAYHKLASFRGDSTLLTWLTSIVLNEARGRLRKRHSMVGLEQIDASLQDTHRVIQFPSKFGSEDPAVSAARAQIRRLLEDAIDELPQVFRTVYVMREIEQCTVEETAVQLALRPETVKTRLHRARRLLRTSLQGTLATTMTEAFPFMGLRCARVTEAVMARLEADRR
;
A
#
# COMPACT_ATOMS: atom_id res chain seq x y z
N MET A 1 -0.16 -13.72 16.06
CA MET A 1 -1.14 -13.01 15.21
C MET A 1 -1.06 -11.47 15.29
N GLY A 2 -0.61 -10.85 16.39
CA GLY A 2 -0.59 -9.37 16.51
C GLY A 2 0.51 -8.60 15.75
N TRP A 3 1.64 -9.25 15.41
CA TRP A 3 2.80 -8.62 14.78
C TRP A 3 2.50 -8.04 13.39
N GLY A 4 1.70 -8.75 12.57
CA GLY A 4 1.39 -8.31 11.20
C GLY A 4 0.59 -7.00 11.15
N ARG A 5 -0.33 -6.78 12.09
CA ARG A 5 -1.09 -5.52 12.21
C ARG A 5 -0.17 -4.36 12.60
N MET A 6 0.66 -4.58 13.63
CA MET A 6 1.59 -3.57 14.09
C MET A 6 2.61 -3.20 13.01
N PHE A 7 3.08 -4.19 12.23
CA PHE A 7 3.95 -3.97 11.06
C PHE A 7 3.30 -3.07 10.02
N ARG A 8 2.09 -3.42 9.55
CA ARG A 8 1.41 -2.63 8.52
C ARG A 8 1.12 -1.20 8.99
N ILE A 9 0.76 -1.02 10.27
CA ILE A 9 0.59 0.32 10.84
C ILE A 9 1.92 1.08 10.85
N ALA A 10 3.01 0.50 11.34
CA ALA A 10 4.33 1.14 11.34
C ALA A 10 4.77 1.51 9.91
N ARG A 11 4.70 0.54 8.99
CA ARG A 11 5.07 0.69 7.57
C ARG A 11 4.24 1.75 6.85
N SER A 12 2.96 1.90 7.21
CA SER A 12 2.10 2.96 6.67
C SER A 12 2.52 4.37 7.08
N VAL A 13 3.35 4.50 8.13
CA VAL A 13 3.88 5.76 8.64
C VAL A 13 5.29 6.00 8.12
N VAL A 14 6.20 5.02 8.23
CA VAL A 14 7.62 5.23 7.91
C VAL A 14 7.94 5.10 6.41
N GLY A 15 7.18 4.28 5.68
CA GLY A 15 7.35 4.08 4.24
C GLY A 15 8.34 2.99 3.85
N GLU A 16 9.17 2.50 4.76
CA GLU A 16 10.16 1.45 4.48
C GLU A 16 10.01 0.24 5.39
N ASP A 17 10.25 -0.96 4.86
CA ASP A 17 10.06 -2.22 5.60
C ASP A 17 11.08 -2.36 6.72
N ALA A 18 12.37 -2.11 6.45
CA ALA A 18 13.42 -2.15 7.46
C ALA A 18 13.15 -1.18 8.62
N GLU A 19 12.76 0.07 8.31
CA GLU A 19 12.37 1.03 9.34
C GLU A 19 11.13 0.57 10.13
N ALA A 20 10.17 -0.10 9.48
CA ALA A 20 8.99 -0.62 10.14
C ALA A 20 9.33 -1.76 11.12
N GLU A 21 10.26 -2.65 10.75
CA GLU A 21 10.79 -3.69 11.63
C GLU A 21 11.49 -3.08 12.84
N ASP A 22 12.33 -2.07 12.65
CA ASP A 22 13.01 -1.36 13.74
C ASP A 22 12.03 -0.67 14.69
N VAL A 23 11.01 -0.02 14.13
CA VAL A 23 9.93 0.60 14.92
C VAL A 23 9.21 -0.45 15.76
N LEU A 24 8.91 -1.61 15.17
CA LEU A 24 8.25 -2.71 15.87
C LEU A 24 9.08 -3.23 17.03
N GLN A 25 10.35 -3.56 16.79
CA GLN A 25 11.25 -4.10 17.80
C GLN A 25 11.32 -3.15 19.01
N GLU A 26 11.58 -1.87 18.76
CA GLU A 26 11.65 -0.85 19.80
C GLU A 26 10.29 -0.68 20.52
N SER A 27 9.18 -0.72 19.78
CA SER A 27 7.84 -0.60 20.35
C SER A 27 7.51 -1.76 21.28
N TYR A 28 7.87 -3.00 20.91
CA TYR A 28 7.65 -4.18 21.74
C TYR A 28 8.52 -4.16 23.00
N LEU A 29 9.78 -3.75 22.91
CA LEU A 29 10.64 -3.54 24.08
C LEU A 29 10.04 -2.51 25.04
N ARG A 30 9.57 -1.37 24.52
CA ARG A 30 8.90 -0.34 25.32
C ARG A 30 7.59 -0.83 25.91
N ALA A 31 6.81 -1.59 25.15
CA ALA A 31 5.56 -2.17 25.63
C ALA A 31 5.83 -3.13 26.78
N TYR A 32 6.85 -3.98 26.68
CA TYR A 32 7.24 -4.89 27.76
C TYR A 32 7.56 -4.13 29.06
N HIS A 33 8.39 -3.08 28.99
CA HIS A 33 8.72 -2.26 30.16
C HIS A 33 7.52 -1.49 30.74
N LYS A 34 6.58 -1.07 29.89
CA LYS A 34 5.40 -0.31 30.32
C LYS A 34 4.20 -1.17 30.65
N LEU A 35 4.28 -2.49 30.45
CA LEU A 35 3.13 -3.40 30.60
C LEU A 35 2.56 -3.35 32.02
N ALA A 36 3.42 -3.23 33.04
CA ALA A 36 3.01 -3.09 34.43
C ALA A 36 2.20 -1.81 34.72
N SER A 37 2.31 -0.79 33.87
CA SER A 37 1.58 0.48 33.98
C SER A 37 0.30 0.54 33.15
N PHE A 38 -0.04 -0.54 32.45
CA PHE A 38 -1.24 -0.60 31.63
C PHE A 38 -2.50 -0.64 32.50
N ARG A 39 -3.31 0.42 32.43
CA ARG A 39 -4.50 0.61 33.28
C ARG A 39 -5.75 -0.15 32.85
N GLY A 40 -5.77 -0.73 31.64
CA GLY A 40 -6.95 -1.42 31.13
C GLY A 40 -8.05 -0.52 30.55
N ASP A 41 -7.81 0.79 30.44
CA ASP A 41 -8.77 1.78 29.89
C ASP A 41 -9.10 1.56 28.40
N SER A 42 -8.35 0.70 27.71
CA SER A 42 -8.54 0.33 26.30
C SER A 42 -8.10 -1.12 26.09
N THR A 43 -8.31 -1.68 24.90
CA THR A 43 -7.74 -3.01 24.61
C THR A 43 -6.21 -2.95 24.60
N LEU A 44 -5.55 -4.05 24.96
CA LEU A 44 -4.09 -4.16 24.87
C LEU A 44 -3.58 -3.83 23.45
N LEU A 45 -4.35 -4.22 22.44
CA LEU A 45 -4.05 -3.98 21.04
C LEU A 45 -4.11 -2.48 20.70
N THR A 46 -5.11 -1.75 21.21
CA THR A 46 -5.24 -0.30 21.05
C THR A 46 -4.08 0.42 21.74
N TRP A 47 -3.72 0.01 22.95
CA TRP A 47 -2.58 0.56 23.68
C TRP A 47 -1.24 0.33 22.95
N LEU A 48 -1.01 -0.89 22.46
CA LEU A 48 0.19 -1.20 21.67
C LEU A 48 0.23 -0.40 20.36
N THR A 49 -0.92 -0.20 19.70
CA THR A 49 -1.03 0.64 18.50
C THR A 49 -0.55 2.07 18.78
N SER A 50 -0.89 2.63 19.94
CA SER A 50 -0.43 3.96 20.35
C SER A 50 1.09 4.03 20.48
N ILE A 51 1.71 2.99 21.06
CA ILE A 51 3.17 2.91 21.22
C ILE A 51 3.84 2.89 19.85
N VAL A 52 3.37 2.01 18.96
CA VAL A 52 3.90 1.86 17.59
C VAL A 52 3.81 3.16 16.79
N LEU A 53 2.64 3.81 16.80
CA LEU A 53 2.44 5.07 16.11
C LEU A 53 3.34 6.19 16.66
N ASN A 54 3.54 6.22 17.97
CA ASN A 54 4.43 7.21 18.59
C ASN A 54 5.89 6.99 18.21
N GLU A 55 6.36 5.74 18.17
CA GLU A 55 7.72 5.41 17.71
C GLU A 55 7.93 5.70 16.23
N ALA A 56 6.99 5.31 15.38
CA ALA A 56 7.06 5.59 13.95
C ALA A 56 7.15 7.10 13.66
N ARG A 57 6.30 7.90 14.32
CA ARG A 57 6.35 9.38 14.22
C ARG A 57 7.63 9.95 14.80
N GLY A 58 8.14 9.38 15.89
CA GLY A 58 9.40 9.78 16.52
C GLY A 58 10.57 9.61 15.55
N ARG A 59 10.65 8.48 14.86
CA ARG A 59 11.67 8.19 13.85
C ARG A 59 11.56 9.14 12.66
N LEU A 60 10.35 9.38 12.15
CA LEU A 60 10.13 10.33 11.06
C LEU A 60 10.57 11.76 11.43
N ARG A 61 10.26 12.23 12.64
CA ARG A 61 10.71 13.55 13.11
C ARG A 61 12.23 13.65 13.18
N LYS A 62 12.92 12.60 13.63
CA LYS A 62 14.39 12.56 13.67
C LYS A 62 14.98 12.62 12.26
N ARG A 63 14.39 11.90 11.30
CA ARG A 63 14.78 11.96 9.88
C ARG A 63 14.69 13.40 9.35
N HIS A 64 13.55 14.07 9.54
CA HIS A 64 13.41 15.47 9.12
C HIS A 64 14.35 16.43 9.86
N SER A 65 14.65 16.18 11.14
CA SER A 65 15.60 17.00 11.91
C SER A 65 17.04 16.83 11.46
N MET A 66 17.43 15.66 10.95
CA MET A 66 18.76 15.40 10.38
C MET A 66 18.89 15.96 8.96
N VAL A 67 17.78 16.01 8.20
CA VAL A 67 17.70 16.58 6.85
C VAL A 67 17.54 18.12 6.87
N GLY A 68 17.31 18.72 8.04
CA GLY A 68 17.13 20.18 8.23
C GLY A 68 18.33 21.09 7.88
N LEU A 69 19.36 20.58 7.20
CA LEU A 69 20.41 21.36 6.55
C LEU A 69 20.24 21.50 5.02
N GLU A 70 19.37 20.71 4.38
CA GLU A 70 19.10 20.84 2.95
C GLU A 70 17.59 20.69 2.68
N GLN A 71 16.99 21.86 2.44
CA GLN A 71 15.77 22.16 1.70
C GLN A 71 14.56 21.21 1.79
N ILE A 72 13.48 21.85 2.23
CA ILE A 72 12.10 21.41 2.06
C ILE A 72 11.80 21.29 0.55
N ASP A 73 11.13 20.18 0.24
CA ASP A 73 10.47 19.80 -1.01
C ASP A 73 11.30 18.95 -2.00
N ALA A 74 10.69 17.83 -2.40
CA ALA A 74 11.15 16.81 -3.35
C ALA A 74 12.01 15.65 -2.80
N SER A 75 11.33 14.54 -2.50
CA SER A 75 11.87 13.19 -2.81
C SER A 75 10.72 12.22 -3.12
N LEU A 76 10.10 12.41 -4.28
CA LEU A 76 9.50 11.31 -5.03
C LEU A 76 10.63 10.52 -5.68
N GLN A 77 11.40 9.77 -4.92
CA GLN A 77 12.16 8.62 -5.38
C GLN A 77 12.58 7.85 -4.14
N ASP A 78 11.91 6.75 -3.85
CA ASP A 78 12.65 5.64 -3.27
C ASP A 78 12.09 4.31 -3.76
N THR A 79 13.01 3.46 -4.18
CA THR A 79 12.77 2.12 -4.70
C THR A 79 12.40 1.22 -3.52
N HIS A 80 11.13 1.26 -3.14
CA HIS A 80 10.62 0.40 -2.07
C HIS A 80 10.66 -1.07 -2.52
N ARG A 81 11.50 -1.87 -1.86
CA ARG A 81 11.45 -3.32 -1.94
C ARG A 81 10.19 -3.78 -1.21
N VAL A 82 9.24 -4.30 -1.96
CA VAL A 82 8.00 -4.88 -1.45
C VAL A 82 8.29 -6.25 -0.84
N ILE A 83 8.23 -6.37 0.49
CA ILE A 83 8.14 -7.69 1.14
C ILE A 83 6.75 -8.27 0.85
N GLN A 84 6.73 -9.41 0.14
CA GLN A 84 5.51 -10.16 -0.12
C GLN A 84 4.88 -10.61 1.20
N PHE A 85 3.65 -10.17 1.49
CA PHE A 85 2.92 -10.70 2.64
C PHE A 85 2.72 -12.22 2.50
N PRO A 86 2.97 -13.03 3.54
CA PRO A 86 2.75 -14.47 3.46
C PRO A 86 1.28 -14.80 3.15
N SER A 87 1.05 -15.55 2.08
CA SER A 87 -0.24 -16.17 1.77
C SER A 87 -0.54 -17.27 2.80
N LYS A 88 -1.72 -17.24 3.41
CA LYS A 88 -2.25 -18.34 4.25
C LYS A 88 -3.06 -19.37 3.44
N PHE A 89 -2.80 -19.53 2.15
CA PHE A 89 -3.58 -20.43 1.29
C PHE A 89 -2.69 -21.58 0.80
N GLY A 90 -3.13 -22.80 1.15
CA GLY A 90 -2.49 -24.07 0.78
C GLY A 90 -2.55 -24.35 -0.73
N SER A 91 -1.87 -25.44 -1.11
CA SER A 91 -1.63 -25.93 -2.48
C SER A 91 -2.63 -25.45 -3.54
N GLU A 92 -2.32 -24.33 -4.18
CA GLU A 92 -2.97 -23.86 -5.40
C GLU A 92 -2.06 -24.07 -6.59
N ASP A 93 -2.67 -24.23 -7.77
CA ASP A 93 -1.99 -24.21 -9.07
C ASP A 93 -0.94 -23.07 -9.11
N PRO A 94 0.34 -23.37 -9.41
CA PRO A 94 1.40 -22.36 -9.50
C PRO A 94 1.03 -21.13 -10.35
N ALA A 95 0.26 -21.32 -11.42
CA ALA A 95 -0.17 -20.22 -12.28
C ALA A 95 -1.16 -19.27 -11.56
N VAL A 96 -2.10 -19.82 -10.80
CA VAL A 96 -3.07 -19.05 -10.00
C VAL A 96 -2.37 -18.30 -8.87
N SER A 97 -1.40 -18.95 -8.21
CA SER A 97 -0.59 -18.33 -7.16
C SER A 97 0.24 -17.15 -7.70
N ALA A 98 0.88 -17.32 -8.86
CA ALA A 98 1.66 -16.26 -9.51
C ALA A 98 0.79 -15.05 -9.89
N ALA A 99 -0.38 -15.27 -10.48
CA ALA A 99 -1.32 -14.19 -10.83
C ALA A 99 -1.81 -13.42 -9.59
N ARG A 100 -2.14 -14.14 -8.50
CA ARG A 100 -2.51 -13.50 -7.22
C ARG A 100 -1.35 -12.69 -6.63
N ALA A 101 -0.12 -13.18 -6.74
CA ALA A 101 1.06 -12.47 -6.27
C ALA A 101 1.35 -11.19 -7.07
N GLN A 102 1.01 -11.16 -8.37
CA GLN A 102 1.09 -9.96 -9.20
C GLN A 102 0.02 -8.93 -8.81
N ILE A 103 -1.24 -9.36 -8.68
CA ILE A 103 -2.33 -8.47 -8.24
C ILE A 103 -2.03 -7.88 -6.85
N ARG A 104 -1.50 -8.69 -5.93
CA ARG A 104 -1.10 -8.25 -4.60
C ARG A 104 -0.05 -7.15 -4.66
N ARG A 105 1.02 -7.36 -5.44
CA ARG A 105 2.08 -6.36 -5.63
C ARG A 105 1.52 -5.05 -6.19
N LEU A 106 0.67 -5.10 -7.20
CA LEU A 106 0.01 -3.90 -7.74
C LEU A 106 -0.80 -3.13 -6.68
N LEU A 107 -1.47 -3.83 -5.78
CA LEU A 107 -2.20 -3.19 -4.67
C LEU A 107 -1.26 -2.62 -3.61
N GLU A 108 -0.20 -3.34 -3.27
CA GLU A 108 0.85 -2.88 -2.34
C GLU A 108 1.50 -1.59 -2.85
N ASP A 109 1.92 -1.58 -4.12
CA ASP A 109 2.53 -0.43 -4.79
C ASP A 109 1.59 0.79 -4.79
N ALA A 110 0.32 0.58 -5.18
CA ALA A 110 -0.67 1.67 -5.21
C ALA A 110 -0.93 2.26 -3.81
N ILE A 111 -0.88 1.44 -2.75
CA ILE A 111 -1.01 1.91 -1.36
C ILE A 111 0.24 2.68 -0.95
N ASP A 112 1.43 2.24 -1.36
CA ASP A 112 2.68 2.93 -1.07
C ASP A 112 2.81 4.27 -1.79
N GLU A 113 2.24 4.42 -2.98
CA GLU A 113 2.15 5.72 -3.68
C GLU A 113 1.29 6.77 -2.96
N LEU A 114 0.39 6.35 -2.05
CA LEU A 114 -0.43 7.30 -1.31
C LEU A 114 0.43 8.21 -0.43
N PRO A 115 0.12 9.52 -0.37
CA PRO A 115 0.68 10.39 0.65
C PRO A 115 0.45 9.81 2.05
N GLN A 116 1.48 9.88 2.91
CA GLN A 116 1.51 9.24 4.23
C GLN A 116 0.23 9.45 5.05
N VAL A 117 -0.27 10.69 5.11
CA VAL A 117 -1.48 11.05 5.88
C VAL A 117 -2.75 10.32 5.41
N PHE A 118 -2.82 9.93 4.14
CA PHE A 118 -3.91 9.15 3.56
C PHE A 118 -3.63 7.66 3.69
N ARG A 119 -2.37 7.25 3.46
CA ARG A 119 -1.91 5.86 3.60
C ARG A 119 -2.20 5.31 5.00
N THR A 120 -1.76 6.01 6.05
CA THR A 120 -1.98 5.58 7.44
C THR A 120 -3.47 5.43 7.77
N VAL A 121 -4.31 6.39 7.33
CA VAL A 121 -5.76 6.31 7.55
C VAL A 121 -6.37 5.13 6.80
N TYR A 122 -5.96 4.90 5.55
CA TYR A 122 -6.42 3.78 4.74
C TYR A 122 -6.06 2.44 5.37
N VAL A 123 -4.80 2.25 5.76
CA VAL A 123 -4.33 1.01 6.41
C VAL A 123 -5.10 0.75 7.71
N MET A 124 -5.26 1.75 8.58
CA MET A 124 -5.99 1.57 9.83
C MET A 124 -7.47 1.23 9.60
N ARG A 125 -8.13 1.80 8.58
CA ARG A 125 -9.57 1.65 8.37
C ARG A 125 -9.96 0.47 7.49
N GLU A 126 -9.25 0.24 6.38
CA GLU A 126 -9.60 -0.79 5.39
C GLU A 126 -8.85 -2.11 5.62
N ILE A 127 -7.61 -2.04 6.10
CA ILE A 127 -6.78 -3.25 6.27
C ILE A 127 -6.93 -3.76 7.71
N GLU A 128 -6.78 -2.88 8.69
CA GLU A 128 -6.83 -3.24 10.10
C GLU A 128 -8.22 -3.13 10.73
N GLN A 129 -9.20 -2.62 9.98
CA GLN A 129 -10.60 -2.54 10.38
C GLN A 129 -10.82 -1.81 11.72
N CYS A 130 -9.92 -0.89 12.12
CA CYS A 130 -10.08 -0.03 13.29
C CYS A 130 -11.33 0.84 13.12
N THR A 131 -12.01 1.23 14.21
CA THR A 131 -13.17 2.15 14.12
C THR A 131 -12.75 3.58 13.73
N VAL A 132 -13.71 4.44 13.39
CA VAL A 132 -13.42 5.84 13.03
C VAL A 132 -12.90 6.57 14.27
N GLU A 133 -13.52 6.26 15.41
CA GLU A 133 -13.25 6.80 16.74
C GLU A 133 -11.86 6.37 17.20
N GLU A 134 -11.53 5.08 17.09
CA GLU A 134 -10.18 4.58 17.40
C GLU A 134 -9.12 5.26 16.54
N THR A 135 -9.37 5.34 15.23
CA THR A 135 -8.43 5.97 14.29
C THR A 135 -8.25 7.46 14.61
N ALA A 136 -9.33 8.16 14.96
CA ALA A 136 -9.31 9.56 15.34
C ALA A 136 -8.45 9.79 16.60
N VAL A 137 -8.65 8.97 17.64
CA VAL A 137 -7.86 9.03 18.88
C VAL A 137 -6.38 8.73 18.61
N GLN A 138 -6.09 7.65 17.90
CA GLN A 138 -4.73 7.17 17.62
C GLN A 138 -3.93 8.14 16.72
N LEU A 139 -4.61 8.82 15.81
CA LEU A 139 -4.01 9.79 14.89
C LEU A 139 -4.10 11.24 15.38
N ALA A 140 -4.71 11.50 16.54
CA ALA A 140 -5.00 12.84 17.05
C ALA A 140 -5.75 13.71 16.02
N LEU A 141 -6.80 13.14 15.42
CA LEU A 141 -7.64 13.77 14.40
C LEU A 141 -9.09 13.88 14.87
N ARG A 142 -9.87 14.74 14.21
CA ARG A 142 -11.34 14.71 14.33
C ARG A 142 -11.92 13.53 13.54
N PRO A 143 -13.00 12.86 13.99
CA PRO A 143 -13.67 11.79 13.24
C PRO A 143 -14.02 12.18 11.80
N GLU A 144 -14.42 13.43 11.55
CA GLU A 144 -14.73 13.96 10.23
C GLU A 144 -13.47 14.02 9.34
N THR A 145 -12.32 14.34 9.94
CA THR A 145 -11.03 14.33 9.23
C THR A 145 -10.63 12.92 8.82
N VAL A 146 -10.92 11.91 9.64
CA VAL A 146 -10.69 10.50 9.29
C VAL A 146 -11.56 10.12 8.08
N LYS A 147 -12.85 10.44 8.10
CA LYS A 147 -13.78 10.13 6.99
C LYS A 147 -13.35 10.79 5.68
N THR A 148 -13.00 12.08 5.73
CA THR A 148 -12.56 12.84 4.55
C THR A 148 -11.21 12.34 4.02
N ARG A 149 -10.24 12.02 4.88
CA ARG A 149 -8.96 11.43 4.48
C ARG A 149 -9.15 10.04 3.86
N LEU A 150 -10.01 9.21 4.43
CA LEU A 150 -10.32 7.89 3.89
C LEU A 150 -10.97 7.99 2.50
N HIS A 151 -11.93 8.89 2.33
CA HIS A 151 -12.55 9.15 1.03
C HIS A 151 -11.51 9.59 -0.02
N ARG A 152 -10.60 10.50 0.35
CA ARG A 152 -9.50 10.94 -0.53
C ARG A 152 -8.54 9.79 -0.86
N ALA A 153 -8.17 8.97 0.12
CA ALA A 153 -7.31 7.80 -0.07
C ALA A 153 -7.91 6.82 -1.11
N ARG A 154 -9.19 6.47 -0.95
CA ARG A 154 -9.90 5.60 -1.91
C ARG A 154 -9.92 6.18 -3.33
N ARG A 155 -10.12 7.50 -3.45
CA ARG A 155 -10.11 8.18 -4.76
C ARG A 155 -8.73 8.13 -5.42
N LEU A 156 -7.67 8.40 -4.66
CA LEU A 156 -6.29 8.32 -5.16
C LEU A 156 -5.91 6.90 -5.58
N LEU A 157 -6.24 5.90 -4.77
CA LEU A 157 -6.03 4.48 -5.13
C LEU A 157 -6.75 4.10 -6.42
N ARG A 158 -8.03 4.50 -6.54
CA ARG A 158 -8.80 4.21 -7.75
C ARG A 158 -8.15 4.84 -8.98
N THR A 159 -7.67 6.08 -8.87
CA THR A 159 -6.99 6.76 -9.98
C THR A 159 -5.67 6.10 -10.35
N SER A 160 -4.83 5.73 -9.37
CA SER A 160 -3.56 5.02 -9.61
C SER A 160 -3.82 3.67 -10.32
N LEU A 161 -4.74 2.85 -9.77
CA LEU A 161 -5.08 1.54 -10.34
C LEU A 161 -5.73 1.64 -11.73
N GLN A 162 -6.52 2.69 -12.00
CA GLN A 162 -7.09 2.93 -13.33
C GLN A 162 -6.00 3.18 -14.38
N GLY A 163 -4.94 3.92 -14.03
CA GLY A 163 -3.80 4.14 -14.90
C GLY A 163 -3.11 2.83 -15.26
N THR A 164 -2.81 2.00 -14.26
CA THR A 164 -2.19 0.69 -14.45
C THR A 164 -3.05 -0.23 -15.33
N LEU A 165 -4.35 -0.32 -15.04
CA LEU A 165 -5.28 -1.14 -15.82
C LEU A 165 -5.40 -0.66 -17.28
N ALA A 166 -5.39 0.65 -17.54
CA ALA A 166 -5.43 1.18 -18.90
C ALA A 166 -4.21 0.74 -19.74
N THR A 167 -3.03 0.75 -19.13
CA THR A 167 -1.80 0.24 -19.77
C THR A 167 -1.93 -1.25 -20.08
N THR A 168 -2.33 -2.06 -19.09
CA THR A 168 -2.51 -3.51 -19.28
C THR A 168 -3.61 -3.83 -20.28
N MET A 169 -4.70 -3.07 -20.33
CA MET A 169 -5.77 -3.26 -21.34
C MET A 169 -5.28 -2.97 -22.75
N THR A 170 -4.42 -1.97 -22.91
CA THR A 170 -3.79 -1.66 -24.20
C THR A 170 -2.86 -2.79 -24.66
N GLU A 171 -2.14 -3.41 -23.73
CA GLU A 171 -1.29 -4.57 -24.00
C GLU A 171 -2.09 -5.87 -24.25
N ALA A 172 -3.19 -6.07 -23.53
CA ALA A 172 -4.04 -7.26 -23.65
C ALA A 172 -4.88 -7.25 -24.94
N PHE A 173 -5.26 -6.06 -25.41
CA PHE A 173 -5.93 -5.83 -26.68
C PHE A 173 -5.05 -4.98 -27.59
N PRO A 174 -3.88 -5.50 -28.05
CA PRO A 174 -2.99 -4.72 -28.90
C PRO A 174 -3.77 -4.31 -30.15
N PHE A 175 -3.56 -3.06 -30.59
CA PHE A 175 -4.17 -2.52 -31.79
C PHE A 175 -4.10 -3.56 -32.91
N MET A 176 -5.22 -3.77 -33.63
CA MET A 176 -5.49 -4.90 -34.53
C MET A 176 -4.53 -5.05 -35.72
N GLY A 177 -3.40 -4.35 -35.77
CA GLY A 177 -2.43 -4.31 -36.87
C GLY A 177 -2.06 -5.67 -37.43
N LEU A 178 -1.79 -6.69 -36.60
CA LEU A 178 -1.45 -8.05 -37.08
C LEU A 178 -2.67 -8.79 -37.65
N ARG A 179 -3.88 -8.55 -37.12
CA ARG A 179 -5.13 -9.13 -37.67
C ARG A 179 -5.56 -8.40 -38.93
N CYS A 180 -5.44 -7.07 -38.97
CA CYS A 180 -5.68 -6.25 -40.15
C CYS A 180 -4.71 -6.59 -41.28
N ALA A 181 -3.41 -6.79 -40.98
CA ALA A 181 -2.40 -7.21 -41.96
C ALA A 181 -2.79 -8.53 -42.65
N ARG A 182 -3.21 -9.54 -41.87
CA ARG A 182 -3.71 -10.80 -42.42
C ARG A 182 -4.96 -10.65 -43.27
N VAL A 183 -5.88 -9.77 -42.88
CA VAL A 183 -7.10 -9.50 -43.65
C VAL A 183 -6.74 -8.77 -44.96
N THR A 184 -5.88 -7.76 -44.92
CA THR A 184 -5.40 -7.08 -46.13
C THR A 184 -4.65 -8.02 -47.06
N GLU A 185 -3.77 -8.87 -46.54
CA GLU A 185 -3.01 -9.83 -47.34
C GLU A 185 -3.94 -10.86 -48.00
N ALA A 186 -4.94 -11.36 -47.27
CA ALA A 186 -5.96 -12.26 -47.82
C ALA A 186 -6.86 -11.60 -48.88
N VAL A 187 -7.17 -10.31 -48.73
CA VAL A 187 -7.94 -9.55 -49.73
C VAL A 187 -7.11 -9.28 -50.98
N MET A 188 -5.84 -8.87 -50.83
CA MET A 188 -4.94 -8.64 -51.95
C MET A 188 -4.69 -9.91 -52.75
N ALA A 189 -4.47 -11.05 -52.08
CA ALA A 189 -4.31 -12.35 -52.74
C ALA A 189 -5.55 -12.77 -53.55
N ARG A 190 -6.76 -12.47 -53.06
CA ARG A 190 -8.01 -12.72 -53.80
C ARG A 190 -8.18 -11.82 -55.01
N LEU A 191 -7.85 -10.53 -54.88
CA LEU A 191 -7.90 -9.58 -55.98
C LEU A 191 -6.90 -9.92 -57.11
N GLU A 192 -5.74 -10.48 -56.76
CA GLU A 192 -4.77 -10.97 -57.74
C GLU A 192 -5.21 -12.26 -58.44
N ALA A 193 -5.96 -13.12 -57.75
CA ALA A 193 -6.51 -14.34 -58.31
C ALA A 193 -7.69 -14.08 -59.28
N ASP A 194 -8.55 -13.11 -58.99
CA ASP A 194 -9.68 -12.71 -59.84
C ASP A 194 -9.28 -11.94 -61.10
N ARG A 195 -8.01 -11.50 -61.19
CA ARG A 195 -7.49 -10.69 -62.31
C ARG A 195 -6.75 -11.51 -63.37
N ARG A 196 -6.76 -12.84 -63.26
CA ARG A 196 -6.24 -13.80 -64.26
C ARG A 196 -7.38 -14.52 -64.96
#